data_AF-A0A5S3Z9X6-F1
#
_entry.id   AF-A0A5S3Z9X6-F1
#
_cell.length_a   1.000
_cell.length_b   1.000
_cell.length_c   1.000
_cell.angle_alpha   90.00
_cell.angle_beta   90.00
_cell.angle_gamma   90.00
#
_symmetry.space_group_name_H-M   'P 1'
#
loop_
_entity.id
_entity.type
_entity.pdbx_description
1 polymer ?
#
loop_
_entity_poly.entity_id
_entity_poly.type
_entity_poly.pdbx_seq_one_letter_code
_entity_poly.pdbx_strand_id
1 'polypeptide(L)' 'MDREYKKRIERVIQYIETHLTDKISLADVAKVSHFSPYHFHRIFTGVIGETVNDYIARRRLERAANLLIFKDQLTENELV' A
#
# COMPACT_ATOMS: atom_id res chain seq x y z
N MET A 1 17.25 -13.19 3.24
CA MET A 1 16.53 -12.25 4.12
C MET A 1 15.88 -13.05 5.23
N ASP A 2 15.96 -12.59 6.48
CA ASP A 2 15.37 -13.26 7.64
C ASP A 2 13.84 -13.42 7.49
N ARG A 3 13.29 -14.56 7.92
CA ARG A 3 11.85 -14.89 7.85
C ARG A 3 11.01 -13.86 8.61
N GLU A 4 11.56 -13.30 9.68
CA GLU A 4 10.90 -12.27 10.48
C GLU A 4 10.79 -10.94 9.74
N TYR A 5 11.83 -10.56 8.99
CA TYR A 5 11.81 -9.34 8.16
C TYR A 5 10.71 -9.39 7.10
N LYS A 6 10.57 -10.54 6.43
CA LYS A 6 9.54 -10.74 5.41
C LYS A 6 8.13 -10.57 5.99
N LYS A 7 7.83 -11.23 7.12
CA LYS A 7 6.53 -11.12 7.81
C LYS A 7 6.21 -9.68 8.22
N ARG A 8 7.20 -8.94 8.71
CA ARG A 8 7.03 -7.54 9.12
C ARG A 8 6.72 -6.63 7.93
N ILE A 9 7.33 -6.87 6.77
CA ILE A 9 7.01 -6.16 5.53
C ILE A 9 5.64 -6.56 4.99
N GLU A 10 5.27 -7.84 5.01
CA GLU A 10 3.93 -8.30 4.62
C GLU A 10 2.83 -7.62 5.45
N ARG A 11 3.05 -7.47 6.77
CA ARG A 11 2.13 -6.74 7.65
C ARG A 11 2.01 -5.26 7.29
N VAL A 12 3.11 -4.62 6.89
CA VAL A 12 3.07 -3.22 6.41
C VAL A 12 2.31 -3.10 5.10
N ILE A 13 2.51 -4.03 4.16
CA ILE A 13 1.75 -4.05 2.90
C ILE A 13 0.26 -4.16 3.22
N GLN A 14 -0.13 -5.10 4.08
CA GLN A 14 -1.53 -5.27 4.47
C GLN A 14 -2.10 -3.99 5.12
N TYR A 15 -1.33 -3.32 5.96
CA TYR A 15 -1.72 -2.04 6.53
C TYR A 15 -1.91 -0.96 5.46
N ILE A 16 -0.99 -0.82 4.51
CA ILE A 16 -1.11 0.15 3.42
C ILE A 16 -2.36 -0.11 2.59
N GLU A 17 -2.60 -1.37 2.20
CA GLU A 17 -3.74 -1.76 1.36
C GLU A 17 -5.10 -1.47 2.00
N THR A 18 -5.18 -1.67 3.31
CA THR A 18 -6.40 -1.41 4.08
C THR A 18 -6.66 0.08 4.33
N HIS A 19 -5.63 0.92 4.22
CA HIS A 19 -5.70 2.37 4.52
C HIS A 19 -5.35 3.24 3.30
N LEU A 20 -5.49 2.73 2.06
CA LEU A 20 -5.10 3.47 0.85
C LEU A 20 -5.80 4.83 0.70
N THR A 21 -6.98 5.02 1.27
CA THR A 21 -7.73 6.29 1.24
C THR A 21 -7.24 7.31 2.27
N ASP A 22 -6.44 6.87 3.24
CA ASP A 22 -6.11 7.67 4.42
C ASP A 22 -4.71 8.27 4.30
N LYS A 23 -4.41 9.32 5.06
CA LYS A 23 -3.04 9.85 5.09
C LYS A 23 -2.13 8.86 5.84
N ILE A 24 -1.22 8.21 5.12
CA ILE A 24 -0.20 7.33 5.68
C ILE A 24 1.12 8.10 5.76
N SER A 25 1.71 8.18 6.96
CA SER A 25 3.04 8.75 7.16
C SER A 25 4.11 7.66 7.26
N LEU A 26 5.38 8.06 7.06
CA LEU A 26 6.52 7.16 7.28
C LEU A 26 6.58 6.63 8.72
N ALA A 27 6.15 7.42 9.71
CA ALA A 27 6.13 7.00 11.10
C ALA A 27 5.10 5.88 11.35
N ASP A 28 3.96 5.91 10.67
CA ASP A 28 2.91 4.89 10.81
C ASP A 28 3.40 3.54 10.32
N VAL A 29 3.93 3.49 9.10
CA VAL A 29 4.46 2.25 8.50
C VAL A 29 5.70 1.74 9.23
N ALA A 30 6.56 2.64 9.73
CA ALA A 30 7.68 2.27 10.60
C ALA A 30 7.19 1.61 11.90
N LYS A 31 6.18 2.19 12.56
CA LYS A 31 5.56 1.63 13.76
C LYS A 31 4.94 0.26 13.50
N VAL A 32 4.18 0.11 12.41
CA VAL A 32 3.58 -1.17 12.00
C VAL A 32 4.64 -2.24 11.76
N SER A 33 5.75 -1.83 11.13
CA SER A 33 6.90 -2.70 10.87
C SER A 33 7.74 -2.99 12.10
N HIS A 34 7.59 -2.27 13.21
CA HIS A 34 8.47 -2.27 14.39
C HIS A 34 9.94 -1.87 14.12
N PHE A 35 10.23 -1.23 12.99
CA PHE A 35 11.56 -0.70 12.68
C PHE A 35 11.63 0.80 12.94
N SER A 36 12.85 1.34 13.09
CA SER A 36 13.02 2.79 13.01
C SER A 36 12.66 3.29 11.60
N PRO A 37 12.23 4.54 11.43
CA PRO A 37 11.82 5.07 10.11
C PRO A 37 12.87 4.91 9.01
N TYR A 38 14.14 5.15 9.33
CA TYR A 38 15.24 5.02 8.39
C TYR A 38 15.50 3.56 7.98
N HIS A 39 15.49 2.64 8.95
CA HIS A 39 15.70 1.22 8.68
C HIS A 39 14.52 0.62 7.91
N PHE A 40 13.29 0.99 8.28
CA PHE A 40 12.09 0.63 7.54
C PHE A 40 12.20 1.05 6.07
N HIS A 41 12.55 2.31 5.79
CA HIS A 41 12.67 2.81 4.43
C HIS A 41 13.65 1.97 3.59
N ARG A 42 14.86 1.71 4.13
CA ARG A 42 15.87 0.90 3.44
C ARG A 42 15.41 -0.53 3.17
N ILE A 43 14.81 -1.16 4.17
CA ILE A 43 14.35 -2.55 4.05
C ILE A 43 13.18 -2.64 3.08
N PHE A 44 12.17 -1.78 3.21
CA PHE A 44 11.02 -1.78 2.33
C PHE A 44 11.45 -1.63 0.87
N THR A 45 12.29 -0.65 0.56
CA THR A 45 12.80 -0.45 -0.80
C THR A 45 13.67 -1.61 -1.28
N GLY A 46 14.49 -2.20 -0.42
CA GLY A 46 15.26 -3.40 -0.77
C GLY A 46 14.39 -4.64 -1.07
N VAL A 47 13.21 -4.74 -0.46
CA VAL A 47 12.27 -5.88 -0.66
C VAL A 47 11.34 -5.65 -1.85
N ILE A 48 10.78 -4.45 -1.96
CA ILE A 48 9.71 -4.15 -2.90
C ILE A 48 10.26 -3.59 -4.22
N GLY A 49 11.45 -2.98 -4.19
CA GLY A 49 12.07 -2.36 -5.36
C GLY A 49 11.71 -0.89 -5.58
N GLU A 50 10.82 -0.33 -4.77
CA GLU A 50 10.41 1.09 -4.83
C GLU A 50 10.30 1.71 -3.42
N THR A 51 10.22 3.03 -3.32
CA THR A 51 10.00 3.68 -2.02
C THR A 51 8.59 3.42 -1.51
N VAL A 52 8.38 3.52 -0.20
CA VAL A 52 7.04 3.35 0.38
C VAL A 52 6.05 4.39 -0.15
N ASN A 53 6.52 5.60 -0.45
CA ASN A 53 5.66 6.66 -1.00
C ASN A 53 5.25 6.35 -2.44
N ASP A 54 6.19 5.88 -3.26
CA ASP A 54 5.92 5.50 -4.65
C ASP A 54 4.95 4.31 -4.71
N TYR A 55 5.16 3.32 -3.84
CA TYR A 55 4.24 2.20 -3.67
C TYR A 55 2.81 2.68 -3.37
N ILE A 56 2.63 3.54 -2.35
CA ILE A 56 1.32 4.08 -1.97
C ILE A 56 0.68 4.84 -3.14
N ALA A 57 1.45 5.70 -3.82
CA ALA A 57 0.95 6.48 -4.95
C ALA A 57 0.49 5.57 -6.10
N ARG A 58 1.30 4.58 -6.47
CA ARG A 58 0.97 3.59 -7.50
C ARG A 58 -0.30 2.82 -7.16
N ARG A 59 -0.42 2.31 -5.93
CA ARG A 59 -1.61 1.58 -5.47
C ARG A 59 -2.88 2.43 -5.48
N ARG A 60 -2.77 3.72 -5.15
CA ARG A 60 -3.90 4.66 -5.25
C ARG A 60 -4.34 4.89 -6.69
N LEU A 61 -3.39 5.05 -7.61
CA LEU A 61 -3.67 5.21 -9.03
C LEU A 61 -4.35 3.95 -9.60
N GLU A 62 -3.83 2.76 -9.30
CA GLU A 62 -4.44 1.49 -9.68
C GLU A 62 -5.87 1.37 -9.15
N ARG A 63 -6.11 1.72 -7.89
CA ARG A 63 -7.45 1.71 -7.30
C ARG A 63 -8.38 2.71 -8.00
N ALA A 64 -7.92 3.93 -8.27
CA ALA A 64 -8.71 4.94 -8.95
C ALA A 64 -9.06 4.52 -10.39
N ALA A 65 -8.11 3.95 -11.13
CA ALA A 65 -8.33 3.42 -12.46
C ALA A 65 -9.34 2.27 -12.45
N ASN A 66 -9.22 1.32 -11.52
CA ASN A 66 -10.19 0.24 -11.35
C ASN A 66 -11.59 0.80 -11.03
N LEU A 67 -11.68 1.79 -10.14
CA LEU A 67 -12.97 2.43 -9.84
C LEU A 67 -13.58 3.08 -11.09
N LEU A 68 -12.80 3.73 -11.95
CA LEU A 68 -13.33 4.32 -13.19
C LEU A 68 -13.84 3.25 -14.15
N ILE A 69 -13.06 2.18 -14.38
CA ILE A 69 -13.43 1.09 -15.29
C ILE A 69 -14.70 0.38 -14.82
N PHE A 70 -14.83 0.10 -13.53
CA PHE A 70 -15.96 -0.66 -12.99
C PHE A 70 -17.18 0.20 -12.60
N LYS A 71 -16.99 1.48 -12.27
CA LYS A 71 -18.12 2.40 -11.98
C LYS A 71 -18.97 2.67 -13.22
N ASP A 72 -18.37 2.64 -14.40
CA ASP A 72 -19.06 2.79 -15.69
C ASP A 72 -19.90 1.56 -16.05
N GLN A 73 -19.58 0.39 -15.49
CA GLN A 73 -20.31 -0.87 -15.73
C GLN A 73 -21.56 -1.03 -14.82
N LEU A 74 -21.69 -0.22 -13.77
CA LEU A 74 -22.82 -0.28 -12.84
C LEU A 74 -23.97 0.67 -13.23
N THR A 75 -23.74 1.63 -14.13
CA THR A 75 -24.78 2.56 -14.60
C THR A 75 -25.69 1.97 -15.67
N GLU A 76 -25.37 0.81 -16.25
CA GLU A 76 -26.19 0.19 -17.32
C GLU A 76 -27.18 -0.88 -16.84
N ASN A 77 -27.17 -1.29 -15.57
CA ASN A 77 -27.97 -2.43 -15.10
C ASN A 77 -29.10 -2.10 -14.09
N GLU A 78 -29.46 -0.83 -13.90
CA GLU A 78 -30.58 -0.43 -13.01
C GLU A 78 -31.83 0.10 -13.76
N LEU A 79 -32.02 -0.21 -15.05
CA LEU A 79 -33.24 0.17 -15.78
C LEU A 79 -33.72 -0.93 -16.76
N VAL A 80 -34.20 -2.06 -16.25
CA VAL A 80 -35.23 -2.90 -16.92
C VAL A 80 -36.20 -3.44 -15.88
#